data_AF-A0A954B4W3-F1
#
_entry.id   AF-A0A954B4W3-F1
#
_cell.length_a   1.000
_cell.length_b   1.000
_cell.length_c   1.000
_cell.angle_alpha   90.00
_cell.angle_beta   90.00
_cell.angle_gamma   90.00
#
_symmetry.space_group_name_H-M   'P 1'
#
loop_
_entity.id
_entity.type
_entity.pdbx_description
1 polymer ?
#
loop_
_entity_poly.entity_id
_entity_poly.type
_entity_poly.pdbx_seq_one_letter_code
_entity_poly.pdbx_strand_id
1 'polypeptide(L)'
;MRFALIATTAAAVVAVPFAVAAAGPQMSSNEFLAAVRCAAYEDASGVQITEAKYELNAESRRQTAETVATAEAEIGAIALQAVNSQTPEDRAMLRAQRAAACAGADFAAGGQEANAV
;
A
#
# COMPACT_ATOMS: atom_id res chain seq x y z
N MET A 1 -5.42 -34.79 -35.64
CA MET A 1 -5.42 -34.51 -34.19
C MET A 1 -4.63 -33.23 -33.92
N ARG A 2 -5.13 -32.41 -33.00
CA ARG A 2 -4.52 -31.22 -32.36
C ARG A 2 -4.72 -29.88 -33.10
N PHE A 3 -5.82 -29.21 -32.73
CA PHE A 3 -5.96 -27.76 -32.80
C PHE A 3 -5.23 -27.14 -31.60
N ALA A 4 -4.40 -26.15 -31.83
CA ALA A 4 -3.90 -25.25 -30.79
C ALA A 4 -4.29 -23.83 -31.21
N LEU A 5 -5.38 -23.33 -30.62
CA LEU A 5 -5.82 -21.96 -30.75
C LEU A 5 -4.93 -21.09 -29.85
N ILE A 6 -4.16 -20.19 -30.45
CA ILE A 6 -3.49 -19.12 -29.72
C ILE A 6 -4.56 -18.08 -29.42
N ALA A 7 -5.04 -18.08 -28.17
CA ALA A 7 -5.92 -17.04 -27.65
C ALA A 7 -5.08 -15.76 -27.42
N THR A 8 -4.98 -14.94 -28.45
CA THR A 8 -4.50 -13.56 -28.32
C THR A 8 -5.58 -12.77 -27.59
N THR A 9 -5.49 -12.69 -26.26
CA THR A 9 -6.41 -11.88 -25.46
C THR A 9 -6.14 -10.41 -25.73
N ALA A 10 -7.08 -9.78 -26.45
CA ALA A 10 -7.12 -8.35 -26.64
C ALA A 10 -7.35 -7.67 -25.28
N ALA A 11 -6.36 -6.91 -24.82
CA ALA A 11 -6.54 -5.98 -23.71
C ALA A 11 -7.49 -4.86 -24.17
N ALA A 12 -8.77 -4.98 -23.81
CA ALA A 12 -9.72 -3.90 -23.97
C ALA A 12 -9.39 -2.81 -22.95
N VAL A 13 -8.66 -1.79 -23.40
CA VAL A 13 -8.47 -0.54 -22.66
C VAL A 13 -9.83 0.18 -22.65
N VAL A 14 -10.66 -0.14 -21.66
CA VAL A 14 -11.91 0.60 -21.44
C VAL A 14 -11.53 1.94 -20.85
N ALA A 15 -11.64 2.99 -21.67
CA ALA A 15 -11.66 4.37 -21.24
C ALA A 15 -12.86 4.57 -20.30
N VAL A 16 -12.63 4.49 -18.99
CA VAL A 16 -13.63 4.84 -17.99
C VAL A 16 -13.75 6.37 -17.95
N PRO A 17 -14.96 6.94 -18.09
CA PRO A 17 -15.15 8.38 -18.03
C PRO A 17 -14.82 8.88 -16.62
N PHE A 18 -14.06 9.98 -16.56
CA PHE A 18 -13.68 10.72 -15.36
C PHE A 18 -14.91 11.22 -14.57
N ALA A 19 -15.52 10.33 -13.79
CA ALA A 19 -16.26 10.71 -12.61
C ALA A 19 -15.28 10.64 -11.44
N VAL A 20 -14.72 11.78 -11.05
CA VAL A 20 -13.96 11.95 -9.81
C VAL A 20 -14.92 11.74 -8.65
N ALA A 21 -15.20 10.49 -8.34
CA ALA A 21 -15.58 10.09 -7.01
C ALA A 21 -14.29 9.61 -6.36
N ALA A 22 -13.91 10.21 -5.23
CA ALA A 22 -12.98 9.61 -4.27
C ALA A 22 -13.62 8.35 -3.62
N ALA A 23 -14.22 7.51 -4.45
CA ALA A 23 -14.95 6.29 -4.16
C ALA A 23 -14.18 5.11 -4.77
N GLY A 24 -12.88 5.07 -4.47
CA GLY A 24 -12.26 3.77 -4.32
C GLY A 24 -12.94 3.03 -3.16
N PRO A 25 -13.01 1.69 -3.22
CA PRO A 25 -13.39 0.85 -2.09
C PRO A 25 -12.64 1.28 -0.83
N GLN A 26 -13.37 1.35 0.29
CA GLN A 26 -12.77 1.66 1.58
C GLN A 26 -11.76 0.56 1.95
N MET A 27 -10.57 0.94 2.38
CA MET A 27 -9.60 -0.02 2.90
C MET A 27 -10.14 -0.63 4.19
N SER A 28 -10.02 -1.94 4.34
CA SER A 28 -10.14 -2.56 5.66
C SER A 28 -9.04 -2.03 6.59
N SER A 29 -9.26 -2.11 7.90
CA SER A 29 -8.27 -1.59 8.86
C SER A 29 -6.89 -2.24 8.71
N ASN A 30 -6.82 -3.52 8.33
CA ASN A 30 -5.54 -4.20 8.08
C ASN A 30 -4.83 -3.70 6.83
N GLU A 31 -5.58 -3.45 5.74
CA GLU A 31 -5.06 -2.89 4.50
C GLU A 31 -4.55 -1.46 4.72
N PHE A 32 -5.32 -0.66 5.46
CA PHE A 32 -4.92 0.68 5.86
C PHE A 32 -3.62 0.67 6.69
N LEU A 33 -3.52 -0.19 7.71
CA LEU A 33 -2.31 -0.30 8.53
C LEU A 33 -1.09 -0.79 7.72
N ALA A 34 -1.28 -1.73 6.80
CA ALA A 34 -0.22 -2.20 5.91
C ALA A 34 0.27 -1.08 4.98
N ALA A 35 -0.65 -0.32 4.38
CA ALA A 35 -0.34 0.80 3.49
C ALA A 35 0.38 1.93 4.24
N VAL A 36 -0.07 2.28 5.46
CA VAL A 36 0.61 3.25 6.33
C VAL A 36 2.03 2.81 6.67
N ARG A 37 2.23 1.54 7.05
CA ARG A 37 3.58 1.02 7.35
C ARG A 37 4.50 1.10 6.13
N CYS A 38 4.03 0.68 4.95
CA CYS A 38 4.81 0.80 3.73
C CYS A 38 5.20 2.26 3.48
N ALA A 39 4.23 3.17 3.46
CA ALA A 39 4.46 4.59 3.27
C ALA A 39 5.45 5.18 4.29
N ALA A 40 5.34 4.80 5.57
CA ALA A 40 6.29 5.25 6.61
C ALA A 40 7.74 4.81 6.31
N TYR A 41 7.95 3.57 5.85
CA TYR A 41 9.28 3.12 5.43
C TYR A 41 9.78 3.81 4.15
N GLU A 42 8.89 4.14 3.21
CA GLU A 42 9.23 4.89 2.00
C GLU A 42 9.67 6.31 2.36
N ASP A 43 8.91 7.01 3.20
CA ASP A 43 9.23 8.34 3.72
C ASP A 43 10.58 8.35 4.45
N ALA A 44 10.79 7.37 5.33
CA ALA A 44 12.04 7.21 6.08
C ALA A 44 13.26 6.94 5.17
N SER A 45 13.03 6.38 3.98
CA SER A 45 14.08 6.17 2.97
C SER A 45 14.31 7.37 2.05
N GLY A 46 13.55 8.45 2.22
CA GLY A 46 13.63 9.69 1.42
C GLY A 46 12.84 9.65 0.12
N VAL A 47 11.92 8.69 -0.04
CA VAL A 47 11.02 8.65 -1.21
C VAL A 47 9.91 9.68 -1.02
N GLN A 48 9.60 10.41 -2.10
CA GLN A 48 8.50 11.37 -2.11
C GLN A 48 7.16 10.64 -2.16
N ILE A 49 6.42 10.69 -1.05
CA ILE A 49 5.12 10.00 -0.90
C ILE A 49 3.95 10.95 -0.67
N THR A 50 4.01 12.18 -1.20
CA THR A 50 2.99 13.21 -0.96
C THR A 50 1.58 12.77 -1.37
N GLU A 51 1.45 12.09 -2.50
CA GLU A 51 0.17 11.57 -3.00
C GLU A 51 -0.37 10.46 -2.09
N ALA A 52 0.45 9.45 -1.78
CA ALA A 52 0.08 8.38 -0.85
C ALA A 52 -0.29 8.92 0.54
N LYS A 53 0.41 9.93 1.06
CA LYS A 53 0.05 10.61 2.32
C LYS A 53 -1.33 11.27 2.22
N TYR A 54 -1.65 11.91 1.11
CA TYR A 54 -2.96 12.53 0.91
C TYR A 54 -4.07 11.49 0.92
N GLU A 55 -3.90 10.38 0.18
CA GLU A 55 -4.87 9.28 0.12
C GLU A 55 -5.08 8.62 1.48
N LEU A 56 -3.98 8.29 2.19
CA LEU A 56 -4.05 7.69 3.52
C LEU A 56 -4.69 8.64 4.55
N ASN A 57 -4.48 9.95 4.44
CA ASN A 57 -5.15 10.95 5.28
C ASN A 57 -6.64 11.13 4.94
N ALA A 58 -7.05 10.86 3.70
CA ALA A 58 -8.46 10.82 3.35
C ALA A 58 -9.12 9.56 3.93
N GLU A 59 -8.43 8.42 3.83
CA GLU A 59 -8.90 7.12 4.32
C GLU A 59 -8.95 7.06 5.86
N SER A 60 -8.01 7.69 6.57
CA SER A 60 -7.99 7.73 8.04
C SER A 60 -9.29 8.29 8.63
N ARG A 61 -9.97 9.19 7.91
CA ARG A 61 -11.27 9.76 8.34
C ARG A 61 -12.41 8.74 8.31
N ARG A 62 -12.23 7.63 7.60
CA ARG A 62 -13.19 6.52 7.50
C ARG A 62 -12.84 5.37 8.44
N GLN A 63 -11.67 5.41 9.08
CA GLN A 63 -11.21 4.40 10.02
C GLN A 63 -11.68 4.70 11.45
N THR A 64 -11.62 3.69 12.32
CA THR A 64 -11.88 3.88 13.74
C THR A 64 -10.75 4.66 14.39
N ALA A 65 -11.04 5.37 15.48
CA ALA A 65 -10.04 6.10 16.25
C ALA A 65 -8.90 5.18 16.75
N GLU A 66 -9.23 3.94 17.12
CA GLU A 66 -8.25 2.94 17.54
C GLU A 66 -7.29 2.54 16.40
N THR A 67 -7.82 2.32 15.19
CA THR A 67 -7.00 2.01 14.01
C THR A 67 -6.09 3.19 13.64
N VAL A 68 -6.59 4.42 13.71
CA VAL A 68 -5.79 5.63 13.43
C VAL A 68 -4.68 5.81 14.47
N ALA A 69 -4.98 5.66 15.77
CA ALA A 69 -3.97 5.75 16.83
C ALA A 69 -2.88 4.67 16.66
N THR A 70 -3.27 3.46 16.25
CA THR A 70 -2.32 2.39 15.93
C THR A 70 -1.44 2.76 14.75
N ALA A 71 -2.02 3.30 13.67
CA ALA A 71 -1.28 3.77 12.51
C ALA A 71 -0.25 4.87 12.86
N GLU A 72 -0.63 5.83 13.69
CA GLU A 72 0.26 6.90 14.16
C GLU A 72 1.42 6.37 15.00
N ALA A 73 1.15 5.41 15.90
CA ALA A 73 2.17 4.76 16.71
C ALA A 73 3.20 4.01 15.84
N GLU A 74 2.74 3.32 14.80
CA GLU A 74 3.59 2.61 13.83
C GLU A 74 4.47 3.58 13.03
N ILE A 75 3.92 4.69 12.54
CA ILE A 75 4.69 5.75 11.87
C ILE A 75 5.80 6.26 12.79
N GLY A 76 5.45 6.58 14.03
CA GLY A 76 6.41 7.07 15.03
C GLY A 76 7.52 6.06 15.32
N ALA A 77 7.17 4.78 15.49
CA ALA A 77 8.14 3.72 15.72
C ALA A 77 9.12 3.54 14.55
N ILE A 78 8.61 3.54 13.31
CA ILE A 78 9.43 3.42 12.09
C ILE A 78 10.35 4.63 11.94
N ALA A 79 9.84 5.85 12.16
CA ALA A 79 10.66 7.06 12.10
C ALA A 79 11.79 7.05 13.12
N LEU A 80 11.50 6.64 14.37
CA LEU A 80 12.52 6.47 15.41
C LEU A 80 13.55 5.41 15.02
N GLN A 81 13.12 4.28 14.49
CA GLN A 81 14.02 3.21 14.04
C GLN A 81 14.92 3.70 12.91
N ALA A 82 14.39 4.45 11.94
CA ALA A 82 15.14 5.03 10.84
C ALA A 82 16.24 5.99 11.33
N VAL A 83 15.90 6.87 12.28
CA VAL A 83 16.87 7.82 12.87
C VAL A 83 17.95 7.10 13.67
N ASN A 84 17.60 6.01 14.36
CA ASN A 84 18.55 5.26 15.18
C ASN A 84 19.38 4.21 14.41
N SER A 85 19.10 3.97 13.14
CA SER A 85 19.81 2.98 12.33
C SER A 85 21.09 3.55 11.73
N GLN A 86 22.17 3.49 12.51
CA GLN A 86 23.45 4.13 12.19
C GLN A 86 24.43 3.21 11.47
N THR A 87 24.29 1.89 11.61
CA THR A 87 25.20 0.92 10.99
C THR A 87 24.76 0.53 9.57
N PRO A 88 25.67 0.06 8.70
CA PRO A 88 25.30 -0.55 7.42
C PRO A 88 24.32 -1.73 7.57
N GLU A 89 24.48 -2.53 8.62
CA GLU A 89 23.66 -3.69 8.95
C GLU A 89 22.23 -3.28 9.32
N ASP A 90 22.07 -2.27 10.18
CA ASP A 90 20.75 -1.73 10.55
C ASP A 90 20.01 -1.18 9.33
N ARG A 91 20.74 -0.49 8.45
CA ARG A 91 20.18 0.03 7.19
C ARG A 91 19.79 -1.10 6.23
N ALA A 92 20.54 -2.20 6.19
CA ALA A 92 20.15 -3.38 5.41
C ALA A 92 18.88 -4.02 5.98
N MET A 93 18.79 -4.14 7.30
CA MET A 93 17.60 -4.63 7.99
C MET A 93 16.38 -3.75 7.71
N LEU A 94 16.52 -2.41 7.79
CA LEU A 94 15.44 -1.48 7.44
C LEU A 94 14.95 -1.65 6.01
N ARG A 95 15.85 -1.84 5.04
CA ARG A 95 15.46 -2.10 3.65
C ARG A 95 14.68 -3.42 3.50
N ALA A 96 15.08 -4.46 4.23
CA ALA A 96 14.36 -5.73 4.25
C ALA A 96 12.95 -5.59 4.88
N GLN A 97 12.84 -4.83 5.98
CA GLN A 97 11.57 -4.55 6.63
C GLN A 97 10.63 -3.72 5.74
N ARG A 98 11.17 -2.71 5.03
CA ARG A 98 10.44 -1.97 4.00
C ARG A 98 9.89 -2.91 2.94
N ALA A 99 10.72 -3.78 2.38
CA ALA A 99 10.29 -4.71 1.33
C ALA A 99 9.15 -5.63 1.81
N ALA A 100 9.23 -6.14 3.05
CA ALA A 100 8.18 -6.96 3.64
C ALA A 100 6.88 -6.16 3.87
N ALA A 101 6.98 -4.93 4.38
CA ALA A 101 5.82 -4.07 4.63
C ALA A 101 5.11 -3.68 3.34
N CYS A 102 5.86 -3.32 2.29
CA CYS A 102 5.30 -2.92 1.00
C CYS A 102 4.76 -4.09 0.20
N ALA A 103 5.39 -5.27 0.26
CA ALA A 103 4.80 -6.47 -0.34
C ALA A 103 3.42 -6.78 0.27
N GLY A 104 3.27 -6.62 1.59
CA GLY A 104 1.98 -6.77 2.26
C GLY A 104 0.92 -5.75 1.84
N ALA A 105 1.34 -4.52 1.47
CA ALA A 105 0.45 -3.48 0.96
C ALA A 105 -0.04 -3.79 -0.47
N ASP A 106 0.79 -4.40 -1.32
CA ASP A 106 0.39 -4.84 -2.66
C ASP A 106 -0.68 -5.96 -2.59
N PHE A 107 -0.56 -6.90 -1.65
CA PHE A 107 -1.59 -7.93 -1.40
C PHE A 107 -2.90 -7.34 -0.86
N ALA A 108 -2.81 -6.27 -0.09
CA ALA A 108 -3.96 -5.52 0.44
C ALA A 108 -4.71 -4.75 -0.67
N ALA A 109 -4.01 -4.25 -1.70
CA ALA A 109 -4.66 -3.59 -2.84
C ALA A 109 -5.30 -4.57 -3.83
N GLY A 110 -4.83 -5.83 -3.88
CA GLY A 110 -5.26 -6.87 -4.84
C GLY A 110 -6.49 -7.70 -4.45
N GLY A 111 -7.16 -7.41 -3.32
CA GLY A 111 -8.28 -8.20 -2.80
C GLY A 111 -9.62 -8.09 -3.57
N GLN A 112 -9.65 -7.42 -4.73
CA GLN A 112 -10.87 -7.10 -5.48
C GLN A 112 -11.04 -7.82 -6.82
N GLU A 113 -10.30 -8.89 -7.09
CA GLU A 113 -10.50 -9.70 -8.32
C GLU A 113 -10.63 -11.20 -8.03
N ALA A 114 -11.29 -11.57 -6.93
CA ALA A 114 -11.59 -12.97 -6.64
C ALA A 114 -13.09 -13.22 -6.36
N ASN A 115 -14.00 -12.63 -7.14
CA ASN A 115 -15.33 -13.23 -7.33
C ASN A 115 -16.06 -12.67 -8.57
N ALA A 116 -15.79 -13.25 -9.74
CA ALA A 116 -16.74 -13.25 -10.84
C ALA A 116 -16.84 -14.70 -11.33
N VAL A 117 -18.04 -15.28 -11.13
CA VAL A 117 -18.46 -16.63 -11.50
C VAL A 117 -18.38 -16.85 -13.02
#